data_AF-A0A7W0Q544-F1
#
_entry.id   AF-A0A7W0Q544-F1
#
_cell.length_a   1.000
_cell.length_b   1.000
_cell.length_c   1.000
_cell.angle_alpha   90.00
_cell.angle_beta   90.00
_cell.angle_gamma   90.00
#
_symmetry.space_group_name_H-M   'P 1'
#
loop_
_entity.id
_entity.type
_entity.pdbx_description
1 polymer ?
#
loop_
_entity_poly.entity_id
_entity_poly.type
_entity_poly.pdbx_seq_one_letter_code
_entity_poly.pdbx_strand_id
1 'polypeptide(L)'
;MSDLQKLHTKLCRELAQSEYAANVHTWREAKRLGTTPPAEALRAISEHARDQRPRFEALMSRGNQTADVKVGHSVGEIFSTVRHVLFDRLIDSERSYRGTLLGLHRGVDIVRLLREVSCREGDSYLMRFCDEWLLERLCLLEQAEQALAFFAEEPSRALASGFGGTLQASR
;
A
#
# COMPACT_ATOMS: atom_id res chain seq x y z
N MET A 1 18.29 -23.73 -1.39
CA MET A 1 17.61 -22.51 -1.88
C MET A 1 18.65 -21.52 -2.35
N SER A 2 18.61 -21.11 -3.62
CA SER A 2 19.54 -20.12 -4.20
C SER A 2 19.33 -18.74 -3.58
N ASP A 3 20.29 -17.83 -3.71
CA ASP A 3 20.13 -16.45 -3.22
C ASP A 3 19.02 -15.69 -3.97
N LEU A 4 18.79 -16.05 -5.24
CA LEU A 4 17.66 -15.54 -6.04
C LEU A 4 16.32 -15.97 -5.44
N GLN A 5 16.18 -17.25 -5.07
CA GLN A 5 14.96 -17.78 -4.44
C GLN A 5 14.70 -17.17 -3.05
N LYS A 6 15.75 -16.88 -2.28
CA LYS A 6 15.65 -16.16 -1.00
C LYS A 6 15.16 -14.72 -1.23
N LEU A 7 15.72 -14.03 -2.22
CA LEU A 7 15.31 -12.67 -2.57
C LEU A 7 13.86 -12.64 -3.06
N HIS A 8 13.46 -13.58 -3.92
CA HIS A 8 12.09 -13.75 -4.39
C HIS A 8 11.10 -13.89 -3.22
N THR A 9 11.36 -14.85 -2.32
CA THR A 9 10.53 -15.08 -1.13
C THR A 9 10.43 -13.82 -0.25
N LYS A 10 11.55 -13.11 -0.05
CA LYS A 10 11.57 -11.86 0.71
C LYS A 10 10.73 -10.77 0.05
N LEU A 11 10.87 -10.57 -1.26
CA LEU A 11 10.10 -9.56 -2.01
C LEU A 11 8.61 -9.86 -2.02
N CYS A 12 8.20 -11.13 -2.15
CA CYS A 12 6.79 -11.52 -2.03
C CYS A 12 6.21 -11.16 -0.64
N ARG A 13 6.99 -11.39 0.42
CA ARG A 13 6.59 -11.01 1.78
C ARG A 13 6.49 -9.49 1.94
N GLU A 14 7.48 -8.75 1.45
CA GLU A 14 7.48 -7.29 1.49
C GLU A 14 6.30 -6.70 0.70
N LEU A 15 5.95 -7.29 -0.45
CA LEU A 15 4.79 -6.88 -1.23
C LEU A 15 3.47 -7.11 -0.46
N ALA A 16 3.30 -8.28 0.16
CA ALA A 16 2.12 -8.57 0.98
C ALA A 16 1.96 -7.54 2.13
N GLN A 17 3.07 -7.21 2.80
CA GLN A 17 3.09 -6.20 3.85
C GLN A 17 2.77 -4.81 3.30
N SER A 18 3.35 -4.45 2.16
CA SER A 18 3.13 -3.18 1.50
C SER A 18 1.67 -3.02 1.07
N GLU A 19 1.03 -4.05 0.49
CA GLU A 19 -0.37 -3.96 0.06
C GLU A 19 -1.34 -3.91 1.23
N TYR A 20 -1.06 -4.63 2.32
CA TYR A 20 -1.83 -4.48 3.55
C TYR A 20 -1.72 -3.05 4.11
N ALA A 21 -0.50 -2.51 4.18
CA ALA A 21 -0.24 -1.15 4.62
C ALA A 21 -0.93 -0.13 3.69
N ALA A 22 -0.83 -0.31 2.37
CA ALA A 22 -1.50 0.51 1.38
C ALA A 22 -3.00 0.53 1.65
N ASN A 23 -3.66 -0.62 1.79
CA ASN A 23 -5.09 -0.67 2.11
C ASN A 23 -5.43 0.08 3.42
N VAL A 24 -4.78 -0.29 4.53
CA VAL A 24 -5.15 0.21 5.86
C VAL A 24 -4.84 1.70 6.03
N HIS A 25 -3.66 2.15 5.59
CA HIS A 25 -3.24 3.53 5.81
C HIS A 25 -3.99 4.49 4.90
N THR A 26 -4.16 4.15 3.62
CA THR A 26 -4.88 5.01 2.68
C THR A 26 -6.35 5.11 3.06
N TRP A 27 -7.00 4.03 3.50
CA TRP A 27 -8.37 4.08 3.99
C TRP A 27 -8.53 4.96 5.24
N ARG A 28 -7.64 4.80 6.24
CA ARG A 28 -7.67 5.61 7.47
C ARG A 28 -7.47 7.08 7.17
N GLU A 29 -6.50 7.37 6.32
CA GLU A 29 -6.17 8.74 5.95
C GLU A 29 -7.29 9.38 5.11
N ALA A 30 -7.88 8.62 4.18
CA ALA A 30 -9.07 9.07 3.45
C ALA A 30 -10.26 9.36 4.37
N LYS A 31 -10.47 8.52 5.39
CA LYS A 31 -11.53 8.77 6.39
C LYS A 31 -11.27 10.08 7.15
N ARG A 32 -10.02 10.36 7.50
CA ARG A 32 -9.62 11.61 8.17
C ARG A 32 -9.80 12.83 7.27
N LEU A 33 -9.53 12.70 5.98
CA LEU A 33 -9.64 13.77 5.00
C LEU A 33 -11.07 14.00 4.48
N GLY A 34 -12.04 13.17 4.89
CA GLY A 34 -13.46 13.36 4.58
C GLY A 34 -13.78 13.30 3.09
N THR A 35 -14.59 14.24 2.60
CA THR A 35 -14.99 14.35 1.18
C THR A 35 -14.13 15.42 0.49
N THR A 36 -12.86 15.08 0.28
CA THR A 36 -11.89 15.93 -0.41
C THR A 36 -11.21 15.14 -1.53
N PRO A 37 -10.67 15.80 -2.57
CA PRO A 37 -9.98 15.09 -3.66
C PRO A 37 -8.84 14.18 -3.17
N PRO A 38 -7.99 14.60 -2.20
CA PRO A 38 -6.99 13.70 -1.61
C PRO A 38 -7.60 12.43 -0.98
N ALA A 39 -8.76 12.56 -0.32
CA ALA A 39 -9.44 11.42 0.28
C ALA A 39 -9.94 10.43 -0.79
N GLU A 40 -10.50 10.92 -1.88
CA GLU A 40 -11.00 10.10 -2.98
C GLU A 40 -9.88 9.32 -3.66
N ALA A 41 -8.74 9.97 -3.94
CA ALA A 41 -7.57 9.31 -4.50
C ALA A 41 -7.06 8.18 -3.58
N LEU A 42 -7.00 8.41 -2.26
CA LEU A 42 -6.59 7.37 -1.32
C LEU A 42 -7.61 6.23 -1.18
N ARG A 43 -8.92 6.49 -1.33
CA ARG A 43 -9.93 5.41 -1.37
C ARG A 43 -9.72 4.51 -2.58
N ALA A 44 -9.51 5.09 -3.76
CA ALA A 44 -9.25 4.30 -4.97
C ALA A 44 -8.00 3.41 -4.80
N ILE A 45 -6.94 3.94 -4.17
CA ILE A 45 -5.73 3.15 -3.86
C ILE A 45 -6.02 2.04 -2.85
N SER A 46 -6.81 2.32 -1.80
CA SER A 46 -7.25 1.32 -0.82
C SER A 46 -8.04 0.18 -1.47
N GLU A 47 -8.98 0.52 -2.33
CA GLU A 47 -9.82 -0.43 -3.06
C GLU A 47 -8.97 -1.32 -3.97
N HIS A 48 -8.08 -0.73 -4.78
CA HIS A 48 -7.14 -1.51 -5.59
C HIS A 48 -6.27 -2.43 -4.72
N ALA A 49 -5.72 -1.96 -3.60
CA ALA A 49 -4.93 -2.81 -2.70
C ALA A 49 -5.73 -4.00 -2.13
N ARG A 50 -7.01 -3.78 -1.81
CA ARG A 50 -7.92 -4.83 -1.36
C ARG A 50 -8.20 -5.85 -2.47
N ASP A 51 -8.39 -5.38 -3.70
CA ASP A 51 -8.80 -6.21 -4.83
C ASP A 51 -7.64 -7.04 -5.42
N GLN A 52 -6.40 -6.54 -5.32
CA GLN A 52 -5.21 -7.27 -5.75
C GLN A 52 -4.80 -8.39 -4.78
N ARG A 53 -5.18 -8.28 -3.50
CA ARG A 53 -4.74 -9.23 -2.46
C ARG A 53 -5.13 -10.70 -2.75
N PRO A 54 -6.39 -11.04 -3.08
CA PRO A 54 -6.75 -12.42 -3.41
C PRO A 54 -6.00 -12.96 -4.64
N ARG A 55 -5.74 -12.10 -5.63
CA ARG A 55 -4.98 -12.47 -6.83
C ARG A 55 -3.54 -12.83 -6.47
N PHE A 56 -2.91 -12.02 -5.63
CA PHE A 56 -1.56 -12.28 -5.14
C PHE A 56 -1.48 -13.56 -4.28
N GLU A 57 -2.42 -13.74 -3.34
CA GLU A 57 -2.49 -14.94 -2.49
C GLU A 57 -2.68 -16.22 -3.33
N ALA A 58 -3.49 -16.16 -4.39
CA ALA A 58 -3.69 -17.27 -5.31
C ALA A 58 -2.40 -17.62 -6.09
N LEU A 59 -1.60 -16.64 -6.51
CA LEU A 59 -0.31 -16.88 -7.16
C LEU A 59 0.69 -17.55 -6.22
N MET A 60 0.78 -17.04 -4.99
CA MET A 60 1.65 -17.62 -3.96
C MET A 60 1.24 -19.04 -3.58
N SER A 61 -0.03 -19.40 -3.74
CA SER A 61 -0.56 -20.75 -3.47
C SER A 61 -0.39 -21.71 -4.66
N ARG A 62 -0.29 -21.21 -5.89
CA ARG A 62 -0.11 -22.01 -7.12
C ARG A 62 1.36 -22.37 -7.39
N GLY A 63 2.28 -21.55 -6.91
CA GLY A 63 3.70 -21.85 -6.97
C GLY A 63 4.03 -23.04 -6.09
N ASN A 64 4.26 -24.21 -6.70
CA ASN A 64 4.95 -25.35 -6.09
C ASN A 64 6.31 -24.87 -5.56
N GLN A 65 6.34 -24.34 -4.34
CA GLN A 65 7.56 -24.30 -3.56
C GLN A 65 7.98 -25.76 -3.38
N THR A 66 9.07 -26.12 -4.05
CA THR A 66 9.90 -27.29 -3.76
C THR A 66 9.82 -27.64 -2.28
N ALA A 67 9.57 -28.93 -2.01
CA ALA A 67 9.51 -29.55 -0.70
C ALA A 67 10.25 -28.77 0.40
N ASP A 68 9.52 -28.45 1.47
CA ASP A 68 9.98 -27.95 2.78
C ASP A 68 9.75 -26.48 3.15
N VAL A 69 8.80 -25.77 2.51
CA VAL A 69 8.22 -24.59 3.16
C VAL A 69 6.72 -24.74 3.26
N LYS A 70 6.29 -25.14 4.46
CA LYS A 70 4.95 -24.84 4.98
C LYS A 70 4.77 -23.31 4.99
N VAL A 71 4.59 -22.68 3.83
CA VAL A 71 4.03 -21.31 3.71
C VAL A 71 2.51 -21.43 3.77
N GLY A 72 2.03 -22.14 4.79
CA GLY A 72 0.65 -22.16 5.21
C GLY A 72 0.66 -21.64 6.64
N HIS A 73 -0.17 -20.64 6.92
CA HIS A 73 -0.54 -20.19 8.27
C HIS A 73 0.33 -19.18 9.04
N SER A 74 1.20 -18.37 8.41
CA SER A 74 1.82 -17.23 9.12
C SER A 74 1.97 -15.95 8.27
N VAL A 75 0.90 -15.55 7.59
CA VAL A 75 0.75 -14.15 7.12
C VAL A 75 0.12 -13.26 8.22
N GLY A 76 -0.41 -13.88 9.29
CA GLY A 76 -0.68 -13.21 10.55
C GLY A 76 0.57 -13.19 11.43
N GLU A 77 0.86 -12.05 12.04
CA GLU A 77 1.97 -11.81 12.98
C GLU A 77 3.36 -11.61 12.36
N ILE A 78 3.59 -10.45 11.73
CA ILE A 78 4.66 -9.54 12.20
C ILE A 78 4.11 -8.12 12.14
N PHE A 79 3.61 -7.66 13.29
CA PHE A 79 3.33 -6.27 13.61
C PHE A 79 4.42 -5.78 14.57
N SER A 80 5.25 -4.84 14.12
CA SER A 80 5.93 -3.76 14.86
C SER A 80 7.03 -3.27 13.91
N THR A 81 7.22 -2.00 13.58
CA THR A 81 7.19 -0.81 14.40
C THR A 81 7.02 0.38 13.47
N VAL A 82 5.87 1.06 13.47
CA VAL A 82 5.77 2.51 13.24
C VAL A 82 4.48 2.98 13.92
N ARG A 83 4.50 3.18 15.24
CA ARG A 83 3.37 3.79 15.96
C ARG A 83 3.74 4.83 17.01
N HIS A 84 5.01 5.12 17.26
CA HIS A 84 5.37 6.19 18.21
C HIS A 84 5.56 7.59 17.60
N VAL A 85 5.47 7.76 16.27
CA VAL A 85 5.55 9.08 15.61
C VAL A 85 4.17 9.57 15.12
N LEU A 86 3.10 8.79 15.35
CA LEU A 86 1.76 9.12 14.87
C LEU A 86 0.98 10.08 15.79
N PHE A 87 1.44 10.31 17.02
CA PHE A 87 0.71 11.16 17.97
C PHE A 87 0.98 12.67 17.78
N ASP A 88 2.08 13.07 17.14
CA ASP A 88 2.38 14.49 16.87
C ASP A 88 1.78 15.02 15.55
N ARG A 89 1.12 14.17 14.76
CA ARG A 89 0.69 14.50 13.37
C ARG A 89 -0.71 15.09 13.22
N LEU A 90 -1.39 15.42 14.30
CA LEU A 90 -2.70 16.09 14.24
C LEU A 90 -2.62 17.51 13.67
N ILE A 91 -1.42 18.08 13.52
CA ILE A 91 -1.22 19.49 13.13
C ILE A 91 -0.92 19.66 11.63
N ASP A 92 -0.63 18.59 10.87
CA ASP A 92 -0.31 18.74 9.44
C ASP A 92 -0.86 17.59 8.58
N SER A 93 -2.09 17.79 8.09
CA SER A 93 -2.79 16.88 7.19
C SER A 93 -2.02 16.59 5.90
N GLU A 94 -1.29 17.59 5.38
CA GLU A 94 -0.48 17.46 4.16
C GLU A 94 0.71 16.54 4.43
N ARG A 95 1.43 16.75 5.54
CA ARG A 95 2.58 15.91 5.91
C ARG A 95 2.20 14.45 6.10
N SER A 96 1.05 14.18 6.70
CA SER A 96 0.53 12.82 6.84
C SER A 96 0.21 12.20 5.47
N TYR A 97 -0.43 12.96 4.59
CA TYR A 97 -0.75 12.53 3.23
C TYR A 97 0.50 12.20 2.41
N ARG A 98 1.49 13.10 2.41
CA ARG A 98 2.79 12.88 1.75
C ARG A 98 3.54 11.69 2.32
N GLY A 99 3.45 11.46 3.63
CA GLY A 99 4.00 10.26 4.27
C GLY A 99 3.36 8.98 3.76
N THR A 100 2.04 8.99 3.53
CA THR A 100 1.31 7.89 2.90
C THR A 100 1.79 7.66 1.46
N LEU A 101 1.91 8.71 0.64
CA LEU A 101 2.43 8.61 -0.74
C LEU A 101 3.82 7.97 -0.79
N LEU A 102 4.73 8.39 0.08
CA LEU A 102 6.07 7.81 0.15
C LEU A 102 6.03 6.29 0.43
N GLY A 103 5.13 5.85 1.32
CA GLY A 103 4.93 4.43 1.59
C GLY A 103 4.43 3.66 0.36
N LEU A 104 3.58 4.29 -0.46
CA LEU A 104 3.05 3.68 -1.68
C LEU A 104 4.09 3.58 -2.79
N HIS A 105 4.95 4.60 -2.97
CA HIS A 105 6.09 4.54 -3.90
C HIS A 105 7.04 3.39 -3.56
N ARG A 106 7.31 3.18 -2.28
CA ARG A 106 8.10 2.01 -1.85
C ARG A 106 7.46 0.70 -2.31
N GLY A 107 6.12 0.60 -2.26
CA GLY A 107 5.39 -0.56 -2.79
C GLY A 107 5.64 -0.76 -4.29
N VAL A 108 5.61 0.31 -5.08
CA VAL A 108 5.94 0.27 -6.52
C VAL A 108 7.36 -0.24 -6.75
N ASP A 109 8.34 0.23 -5.97
CA ASP A 109 9.72 -0.22 -6.10
C ASP A 109 9.88 -1.71 -5.76
N ILE A 110 9.17 -2.20 -4.74
CA ILE A 110 9.13 -3.63 -4.41
C ILE A 110 8.58 -4.45 -5.60
N VAL A 111 7.49 -4.00 -6.23
CA VAL A 111 6.89 -4.72 -7.37
C VAL A 111 7.82 -4.71 -8.58
N ARG A 112 8.52 -3.60 -8.85
CA ARG A 112 9.52 -3.53 -9.92
C ARG A 112 10.67 -4.53 -9.70
N LEU A 113 11.17 -4.61 -8.47
CA LEU A 113 12.21 -5.57 -8.11
C LEU A 113 11.69 -7.02 -8.21
N LEU A 114 10.47 -7.27 -7.72
CA LEU A 114 9.87 -8.59 -7.79
C LEU A 114 9.70 -9.05 -9.23
N ARG A 115 9.19 -8.18 -10.11
CA ARG A 115 9.07 -8.44 -11.55
C ARG A 115 10.39 -8.89 -12.17
N GLU A 116 11.48 -8.17 -11.88
CA GLU A 116 12.82 -8.50 -12.40
C GLU A 116 13.31 -9.86 -11.89
N VAL A 117 13.09 -10.14 -10.60
CA VAL A 117 13.45 -11.44 -10.01
C VAL A 117 12.61 -12.57 -10.64
N SER A 118 11.30 -12.39 -10.77
CA SER A 118 10.41 -13.35 -11.42
C SER A 118 10.79 -13.61 -12.88
N CYS A 119 11.28 -12.59 -13.60
CA CYS A 119 11.82 -12.75 -14.94
C CYS A 119 13.03 -13.68 -14.99
N ARG A 120 13.94 -13.57 -14.01
CA ARG A 120 15.12 -14.42 -13.92
C ARG A 120 14.80 -15.84 -13.46
N GLU A 121 13.74 -16.01 -12.66
CA GLU A 121 13.25 -17.33 -12.25
C GLU A 121 12.33 -17.99 -13.29
N GLY A 122 11.93 -17.26 -14.34
CA GLY A 122 11.01 -17.76 -15.36
C GLY A 122 9.55 -17.83 -14.91
N ASP A 123 9.18 -17.16 -13.81
CA ASP A 123 7.81 -17.10 -13.31
C ASP A 123 6.99 -16.06 -14.09
N SER A 124 6.54 -16.47 -15.28
CA SER A 124 5.72 -15.65 -16.18
C SER A 124 4.37 -15.22 -15.58
N TYR A 125 3.82 -15.98 -14.63
CA TYR A 125 2.56 -15.63 -13.99
C TYR A 125 2.73 -14.45 -13.03
N LEU A 126 3.78 -14.50 -12.22
CA LEU A 126 4.08 -13.41 -11.28
C LEU A 126 4.60 -12.17 -12.00
N MET A 127 5.38 -12.33 -13.09
CA MET A 127 5.74 -11.21 -13.96
C MET A 127 4.51 -10.47 -14.49
N ARG A 128 3.54 -11.21 -15.06
CA ARG A 128 2.32 -10.61 -15.59
C ARG A 128 1.51 -9.91 -14.50
N PHE A 129 1.39 -10.52 -13.33
CA PHE A 129 0.76 -9.87 -12.18
C PHE A 129 1.44 -8.55 -11.82
N CYS A 130 2.77 -8.53 -11.77
CA CYS A 130 3.51 -7.30 -11.47
C CYS A 130 3.26 -6.23 -12.55
N ASP A 131 3.23 -6.60 -13.83
CA ASP A 131 2.98 -5.67 -14.94
C ASP A 131 1.58 -5.05 -14.87
N GLU A 132 0.55 -5.88 -14.67
CA GLU A 132 -0.83 -5.42 -14.51
C GLU A 132 -1.00 -4.55 -13.27
N TRP A 133 -0.42 -4.99 -12.13
CA TRP A 133 -0.45 -4.22 -10.88
C TRP A 133 0.21 -2.86 -11.04
N LEU A 134 1.36 -2.79 -11.72
CA LEU A 134 2.09 -1.53 -11.94
C LEU A 134 1.29 -0.58 -12.82
N LEU A 135 0.69 -1.07 -13.90
CA LEU A 135 -0.10 -0.25 -14.81
C LEU A 135 -1.25 0.44 -14.08
N GLU A 136 -2.01 -0.31 -13.28
CA GLU A 136 -3.13 0.24 -12.51
C GLU A 136 -2.65 1.15 -11.37
N ARG A 137 -1.68 0.70 -10.55
CA ARG A 137 -1.23 1.45 -9.38
C ARG A 137 -0.59 2.79 -9.75
N LEU A 138 0.20 2.83 -10.81
CA LEU A 138 0.89 4.06 -11.23
C LEU A 138 -0.10 5.16 -11.61
N CYS A 139 -1.19 4.82 -12.31
CA CYS A 139 -2.25 5.78 -12.63
C CYS A 139 -2.93 6.32 -11.36
N LEU A 140 -3.21 5.45 -10.40
CA LEU A 140 -3.81 5.87 -9.13
C LEU A 140 -2.86 6.75 -8.30
N LEU A 141 -1.56 6.47 -8.33
CA LEU A 141 -0.57 7.29 -7.63
C LEU A 141 -0.43 8.67 -8.26
N GLU A 142 -0.40 8.75 -9.59
CA GLU A 142 -0.38 10.03 -10.29
C GLU A 142 -1.58 10.91 -9.89
N GLN A 143 -2.78 10.33 -9.80
CA GLN A 143 -3.97 11.05 -9.33
C GLN A 143 -3.83 11.53 -7.88
N ALA A 144 -3.27 10.68 -7.00
CA ALA A 144 -3.04 11.04 -5.61
C ALA A 144 -1.95 12.13 -5.45
N GLU A 145 -0.92 12.11 -6.28
CA GLU A 145 0.10 13.15 -6.34
C GLU A 145 -0.48 14.48 -6.83
N GLN A 146 -1.30 14.47 -7.88
CA GLN A 146 -1.99 15.67 -8.36
C GLN A 146 -2.91 16.27 -7.28
N ALA A 147 -3.55 15.41 -6.47
CA ALA A 147 -4.40 15.86 -5.37
C ALA A 147 -3.62 16.62 -4.28
N LEU A 148 -2.28 16.60 -4.24
CA LEU A 148 -1.49 17.44 -3.33
C LEU A 148 -1.78 18.93 -3.51
N ALA A 149 -2.13 19.38 -4.73
CA ALA A 149 -2.47 20.77 -5.01
C ALA A 149 -3.59 21.28 -4.09
N PHE A 150 -4.53 20.42 -3.69
CA PHE A 150 -5.62 20.74 -2.76
C PHE A 150 -5.13 21.36 -1.45
N PHE A 151 -4.01 20.90 -0.90
CA PHE A 151 -3.50 21.44 0.37
C PHE A 151 -3.00 22.88 0.24
N ALA A 152 -2.52 23.28 -0.94
CA ALA A 152 -2.10 24.65 -1.22
C ALA A 152 -3.29 25.54 -1.64
N GLU A 153 -4.24 24.99 -2.41
CA GLU A 153 -5.39 25.73 -2.95
C GLU A 153 -6.49 25.94 -1.92
N GLU A 154 -6.72 24.97 -1.03
CA GLU A 154 -7.81 25.00 -0.06
C GLU A 154 -7.38 24.67 1.39
N PRO A 155 -6.43 25.43 1.98
CA PRO A 155 -5.84 25.12 3.28
C PRO A 155 -6.88 25.09 4.41
N SER A 156 -7.89 25.95 4.39
CA SER A 156 -8.94 25.97 5.43
C SER A 156 -9.80 24.70 5.41
N ARG A 157 -10.10 24.13 4.24
CA ARG A 157 -10.85 22.87 4.12
C ARG A 157 -9.98 21.67 4.49
N ALA A 158 -8.69 21.69 4.13
CA ALA A 158 -7.72 20.68 4.55
C ALA A 158 -7.56 20.61 6.08
N LEU A 159 -7.56 21.76 6.76
CA LEU A 159 -7.54 21.82 8.23
C LEU A 159 -8.86 21.33 8.85
N ALA A 160 -10.00 21.81 8.35
CA ALA A 160 -11.32 21.44 8.88
C ALA A 160 -11.61 19.93 8.78
N SER A 161 -11.14 19.27 7.71
CA SER A 161 -11.29 17.82 7.55
C SER A 161 -10.63 17.03 8.69
N GLY A 162 -9.47 17.48 9.18
CA GLY A 162 -8.74 16.83 10.27
C GLY A 162 -9.46 16.82 11.62
N PHE A 163 -10.40 17.75 11.86
CA PHE A 163 -11.15 17.89 13.11
C PHE A 163 -12.50 17.14 13.13
N GLY A 164 -13.03 16.75 11.96
CA GLY A 164 -14.37 16.14 11.85
C GLY A 164 -14.52 14.75 12.47
N GLY A 165 -13.41 14.04 12.73
CA GLY A 165 -13.43 12.70 13.34
C GLY A 165 -13.54 12.69 14.88
N THR A 166 -13.23 13.81 15.54
CA THR A 166 -13.12 13.87 17.02
C THR A 166 -14.42 14.28 17.71
N LEU A 167 -15.37 14.90 17.00
CA LEU A 167 -16.62 15.41 17.59
C LEU A 167 -17.83 14.46 17.48
N GLN A 168 -17.69 13.30 16.82
CA GLN A 168 -18.77 12.30 16.72
C GLN A 168 -18.66 11.15 17.74
N ALA A 169 -17.63 11.11 18.58
CA ALA A 169 -17.45 10.07 19.61
C ALA A 169 -18.07 10.42 20.99
N SER A 170 -18.95 11.41 21.05
CA SER A 170 -19.62 11.83 22.29
C SER A 170 -21.06 12.25 22.03
N ARG A 171 -21.88 11.30 21.57
CA ARG A 171 -23.35 11.31 21.71
C ARG A 171 -23.84 9.89 21.87
#